data_AF-A0A4Q1KZL6-F1
#
_entry.id   AF-A0A4Q1KZL6-F1
#
_cell.length_a   1.000
_cell.length_b   1.000
_cell.length_c   1.000
_cell.angle_alpha   90.00
_cell.angle_beta   90.00
_cell.angle_gamma   90.00
#
_symmetry.space_group_name_H-M   'P 1'
#
loop_
_entity.id
_entity.type
_entity.pdbx_description
1 polymer ?
#
loop_
_entity_poly.entity_id
_entity_poly.type
_entity_poly.pdbx_seq_one_letter_code
_entity_poly.pdbx_strand_id
1 'polypeptide(L)'
;MHVPTFVDVWLILDDADRERLAEIDETETEILDFLRTQPVEDVDAPLFSDLQVERLRVYRAALERANPGGKDRGDHDAQAQTD
;
A
#
# COMPACT_ATOMS: atom_id res chain seq x y z
N MET A 1 -10.73 -7.17 16.18
CA MET A 1 -9.56 -7.06 15.28
C MET A 1 -9.23 -5.59 15.17
N HIS A 2 -8.04 -5.16 15.59
CA HIS A 2 -7.64 -3.75 15.49
C HIS A 2 -7.23 -3.46 14.05
N VAL A 3 -7.91 -2.54 13.37
CA VAL A 3 -7.51 -2.08 12.04
C VAL A 3 -6.39 -1.06 12.22
N PRO A 4 -5.19 -1.27 11.66
CA PRO A 4 -4.10 -0.31 11.77
C PRO A 4 -4.49 1.03 11.17
N THR A 5 -4.22 2.12 11.89
CA THR A 5 -4.32 3.47 11.36
C THR A 5 -3.11 3.80 10.50
N PHE A 6 -3.16 4.90 9.76
CA PHE A 6 -2.01 5.41 9.02
C PHE A 6 -0.79 5.65 9.93
N VAL A 7 -1.02 6.18 11.13
CA VAL A 7 0.05 6.43 12.11
C VAL A 7 0.70 5.13 12.56
N ASP A 8 -0.11 4.09 12.80
CA ASP A 8 0.41 2.76 13.19
C ASP A 8 1.31 2.18 12.10
N VAL A 9 0.90 2.31 10.83
CA VAL A 9 1.69 1.85 9.68
C VAL A 9 2.97 2.67 9.53
N TRP A 10 2.91 4.00 9.71
CA TRP A 10 4.08 4.87 9.58
C TRP A 10 5.20 4.53 10.58
N LEU A 11 4.82 4.13 11.80
CA LEU A 11 5.77 3.78 12.86
C LEU A 11 6.51 2.46 12.60
N ILE A 12 5.98 1.57 11.75
CA ILE A 12 6.59 0.27 11.44
C ILE A 12 7.37 0.26 10.12
N LEU A 13 7.36 1.37 9.37
CA LEU A 13 8.16 1.50 8.14
C LEU A 13 9.65 1.58 8.46
N ASP A 14 10.44 0.79 7.74
CA ASP A 14 11.89 0.94 7.72
C ASP A 14 12.35 2.02 6.73
N ASP A 15 13.65 2.28 6.70
CA ASP A 15 14.22 3.33 5.84
C ASP A 15 14.00 3.03 4.34
N ALA A 16 14.00 1.75 3.93
CA ALA A 16 13.78 1.35 2.55
C ALA A 16 12.31 1.55 2.12
N ASP A 17 11.35 1.26 3.01
CA ASP A 17 9.95 1.58 2.76
C ASP A 17 9.75 3.09 2.57
N ARG A 18 10.39 3.91 3.42
CA ARG A 18 10.29 5.37 3.36
C ARG A 18 10.92 5.93 2.09
N GLU A 19 12.07 5.39 1.69
CA GLU A 19 12.71 5.72 0.42
C GLU A 19 11.78 5.39 -0.75
N ARG A 20 11.19 4.19 -0.78
CA ARG A 20 10.27 3.82 -1.86
C ARG A 20 9.01 4.70 -1.90
N LEU A 21 8.47 5.08 -0.74
CA LEU A 21 7.35 6.01 -0.68
C LEU A 21 7.72 7.40 -1.20
N ALA A 22 8.93 7.87 -0.93
CA ALA A 22 9.42 9.14 -1.47
C ALA A 22 9.56 9.10 -3.00
N GLU A 23 10.05 8.01 -3.58
CA GLU A 23 10.11 7.83 -5.04
C GLU A 23 8.70 7.82 -5.68
N ILE A 24 7.71 7.22 -5.00
CA ILE A 24 6.30 7.27 -5.42
C ILE A 24 5.77 8.71 -5.38
N ASP A 25 6.05 9.45 -4.30
CA ASP A 25 5.62 10.86 -4.16
C ASP A 25 6.26 11.76 -5.23
N GLU A 26 7.52 11.52 -5.58
CA GLU A 26 8.22 12.23 -6.66
C GLU A 26 7.57 11.95 -8.02
N THR A 27 7.32 10.68 -8.33
CA THR A 27 6.63 10.29 -9.58
C THR A 27 5.22 10.88 -9.66
N GLU A 28 4.49 10.89 -8.54
CA GLU A 28 3.15 11.51 -8.46
C GLU A 28 3.22 13.02 -8.77
N THR A 29 4.24 13.70 -8.25
CA THR A 29 4.50 15.12 -8.50
C THR A 29 4.81 15.38 -9.97
N GLU A 30 5.63 14.54 -10.62
CA GLU A 30 5.94 14.66 -12.05
C GLU A 30 4.70 14.50 -12.93
N ILE A 31 3.83 13.53 -12.63
CA ILE A 31 2.57 13.32 -13.36
C ILE A 31 1.65 14.53 -13.18
N LEU A 32 1.50 15.03 -11.94
CA LEU A 32 0.68 16.21 -11.68
C LEU A 32 1.21 17.45 -12.41
N ASP A 33 2.53 17.63 -12.47
CA ASP A 33 3.12 18.75 -13.19
C ASP A 33 2.95 18.61 -14.72
N PHE A 34 3.08 17.40 -15.24
CA PHE A 34 2.78 17.09 -16.64
C PHE A 34 1.33 17.45 -17.00
N LEU A 35 0.37 16.98 -16.19
CA LEU A 35 -1.06 17.27 -16.39
C LEU A 35 -1.40 18.75 -16.24
N ARG A 36 -0.67 19.48 -15.39
CA ARG A 36 -0.83 20.92 -15.21
C ARG A 36 -0.34 21.71 -16.43
N THR A 37 0.68 21.22 -17.13
CA THR A 37 1.42 21.99 -18.14
C THR A 37 1.06 21.65 -19.59
N GLN A 38 0.39 20.52 -19.84
CA GLN A 38 -0.03 20.08 -21.18
C GLN A 38 -1.54 20.32 -21.40
N PRO A 39 -1.96 21.05 -22.46
CA PRO A 39 -3.38 21.20 -22.79
C PRO A 39 -3.95 19.86 -23.29
N VAL A 40 -4.90 19.33 -22.53
CA VAL A 40 -5.43 17.96 -22.61
C VAL A 40 -6.43 17.82 -23.76
N GLU A 41 -5.94 17.50 -24.95
CA GLU A 41 -6.72 16.81 -25.98
C GLU A 41 -5.86 15.61 -26.43
N ASP A 42 -6.25 14.40 -26.04
CA ASP A 42 -5.67 13.12 -26.49
C ASP A 42 -4.28 12.68 -25.96
N VAL A 43 -3.96 12.92 -24.69
CA VAL A 43 -2.83 12.21 -24.04
C VAL A 43 -3.35 11.11 -23.12
N ASP A 44 -2.92 9.87 -23.37
CA ASP A 44 -3.00 8.78 -22.39
C ASP A 44 -2.21 9.20 -21.13
N ALA A 45 -2.90 9.86 -20.20
CA ALA A 45 -2.32 10.30 -18.95
C ALA A 45 -1.81 9.08 -18.16
N PRO A 46 -0.61 9.16 -17.55
CA PRO A 46 -0.14 8.13 -16.65
C PRO A 46 -1.19 7.85 -15.55
N LEU A 47 -1.58 6.58 -15.39
CA LEU A 47 -2.65 6.23 -14.45
C LEU A 47 -2.14 6.30 -13.00
N PHE A 48 -2.68 7.24 -12.22
CA PHE A 48 -2.46 7.33 -10.76
C PHE A 48 -2.78 6.03 -10.02
N SER A 49 -3.64 5.18 -10.58
CA SER A 49 -4.02 3.91 -9.96
C SER A 49 -2.83 2.99 -9.68
N ASP A 50 -1.83 2.99 -10.56
CA ASP A 50 -0.68 2.10 -10.43
C ASP A 50 0.23 2.55 -9.27
N LEU A 51 0.41 3.86 -9.10
CA LEU A 51 1.12 4.45 -7.96
C LEU A 51 0.39 4.14 -6.63
N GLN A 52 -0.94 4.22 -6.62
CA GLN A 52 -1.71 3.90 -5.42
C GLN A 52 -1.64 2.42 -5.06
N VAL A 53 -1.69 1.53 -6.05
CA VAL A 53 -1.47 0.09 -5.84
C VAL A 53 -0.08 -0.15 -5.26
N GLU A 54 0.93 0.54 -5.77
CA GLU A 54 2.29 0.38 -5.28
C GLU A 54 2.47 0.87 -3.84
N ARG A 55 1.93 2.05 -3.53
CA ARG A 55 1.91 2.61 -2.17
C ARG A 55 1.28 1.62 -1.19
N LEU A 56 0.16 1.02 -1.56
CA LEU A 56 -0.51 0.00 -0.74
C LEU A 56 0.33 -1.27 -0.56
N ARG A 57 1.12 -1.67 -1.57
CA ARG A 57 2.05 -2.82 -1.44
C ARG A 57 3.13 -2.53 -0.41
N VAL A 58 3.69 -1.33 -0.38
CA VAL A 58 4.69 -0.94 0.64
C VAL A 58 4.10 -1.04 2.05
N TYR A 59 2.93 -0.43 2.28
CA TYR A 59 2.25 -0.49 3.57
C TYR A 59 1.91 -1.93 4.00
N ARG A 60 1.43 -2.75 3.06
CA ARG A 60 1.12 -4.14 3.32
C ARG A 60 2.37 -4.94 3.68
N ALA A 61 3.48 -4.74 2.97
CA ALA A 61 4.74 -5.43 3.25
C ALA A 61 5.26 -5.09 4.65
N ALA A 62 5.20 -3.82 5.05
CA ALA A 62 5.56 -3.41 6.41
C ALA A 62 4.67 -4.07 7.47
N LEU A 63 3.35 -4.10 7.24
CA LEU A 63 2.39 -4.79 8.12
C LEU A 63 2.65 -6.29 8.24
N GLU A 64 2.97 -6.96 7.13
CA GLU A 64 3.30 -8.39 7.11
C GLU A 64 4.60 -8.68 7.89
N ARG A 65 5.61 -7.80 7.80
CA ARG A 65 6.85 -7.92 8.59
C ARG A 65 6.61 -7.68 10.08
N ALA A 66 5.78 -6.69 10.44
CA ALA A 66 5.47 -6.35 11.82
C ALA A 66 4.57 -7.40 12.51
N ASN A 67 3.83 -8.20 11.75
CA ASN A 67 2.95 -9.24 12.29
C ASN A 67 3.07 -10.58 11.52
N PRO A 68 4.18 -11.33 11.70
CA PRO A 68 4.45 -12.56 10.95
C PRO A 68 3.45 -13.69 11.24
N GLY A 69 2.66 -13.59 12.31
CA GLY A 69 1.66 -14.60 12.72
C GLY A 69 0.26 -14.41 12.13
N GLY A 70 0.03 -13.38 11.29
CA GLY A 70 -1.29 -13.11 10.69
C GLY A 70 -1.72 -14.08 9.59
N LYS A 71 -0.82 -14.96 9.12
CA LYS A 71 -1.06 -15.87 8.00
C LYS A 71 -1.58 -17.27 8.42
N ASP A 72 -1.73 -17.53 9.72
CA ASP A 72 -2.02 -18.87 10.28
C ASP A 72 -3.32 -18.91 11.13
N ARG A 73 -4.32 -18.08 10.78
CA ARG A 73 -5.69 -18.17 11.36
C ARG A 73 -6.74 -18.49 10.30
N GLY A 74 -6.37 -19.30 9.31
CA GLY A 74 -7.31 -20.14 8.57
C GLY A 74 -7.12 -21.58 9.04
N ASP A 75 -8.21 -22.31 9.20
CA ASP A 75 -8.26 -23.75 9.53
C ASP A 75 -8.03 -24.14 10.99
N HIS A 76 -8.94 -23.75 11.88
CA HIS A 76 -9.36 -24.62 13.00
C HIS A 76 -10.71 -24.17 13.56
N ASP A 77 -11.78 -24.27 12.76
CA ASP A 77 -13.16 -24.27 13.27
C ASP A 77 -14.05 -25.09 12.31
N ALA A 78 -13.71 -26.37 12.15
CA ALA A 78 -14.54 -27.34 11.46
C ALA A 78 -14.41 -28.72 12.11
N GLN A 79 -14.59 -28.82 13.43
CA GLN A 79 -14.78 -30.10 14.13
C GLN A 79 -15.20 -29.86 15.59
N ALA A 80 -16.50 -29.73 15.82
CA ALA A 80 -17.15 -30.18 17.06
C ALA A 80 -18.66 -29.94 16.96
N GLN A 81 -19.39 -30.91 16.42
CA GLN A 81 -20.72 -31.30 16.91
C GLN A 81 -21.15 -32.60 16.23
N THR A 82 -20.50 -33.68 16.63
CA THR A 82 -21.23 -34.93 16.90
C THR A 82 -21.77 -34.80 18.31
N ASP A 83 -23.09 -34.81 18.44
CA ASP A 83 -23.85 -35.60 19.42
C ASP A 83 -25.32 -35.65 18.99
#